data_AF-A0A940TZR5-F1
#
_entry.id   AF-A0A940TZR5-F1
#
_cell.length_a   1.000
_cell.length_b   1.000
_cell.length_c   1.000
_cell.angle_alpha   90.00
_cell.angle_beta   90.00
_cell.angle_gamma   90.00
#
_symmetry.space_group_name_H-M   'P 1'
#
loop_
_entity.id
_entity.type
_entity.pdbx_description
1 polymer ?
#
loop_
_entity_poly.entity_id
_entity_poly.type
_entity_poly.pdbx_seq_one_letter_code
_entity_poly.pdbx_strand_id
1 'polypeptide(L)'
;MEGTVQLNDIVEINEKLFVEVLVVFVLTIGLTAAASAQSTAGAPVGGCPCDQWMLTTIMDMEQHMHHHIGDDIDQNGDGWVCMYMATSVNHVHINNIVPIN
;
A
#
# COMPACT_ATOMS: atom_id res chain seq x y z
N MET A 1 48.09 -4.76 34.74
CA MET A 1 48.26 -3.98 33.50
C MET A 1 46.93 -3.33 33.22
N GLU A 2 46.72 -2.13 33.75
CA GLU A 2 45.50 -1.35 33.51
C GLU A 2 45.67 -0.64 32.17
N GLY A 3 44.87 -1.04 31.18
CA GLY A 3 44.86 -0.42 29.86
C GLY A 3 44.21 0.94 29.95
N THR A 4 44.97 1.99 29.66
CA THR A 4 44.43 3.34 29.52
C THR A 4 43.72 3.44 28.18
N VAL A 5 42.39 3.49 28.19
CA VAL A 5 41.60 3.81 27.00
C VAL A 5 41.88 5.28 26.66
N GLN A 6 42.36 5.55 25.45
CA GLN A 6 42.67 6.93 25.03
C GLN A 6 41.36 7.67 24.79
N LEU A 7 41.30 8.96 25.16
CA LEU A 7 40.10 9.79 24.98
C LEU A 7 39.61 9.79 23.53
N ASN A 8 40.53 9.69 22.56
CA ASN A 8 40.23 9.63 21.14
C ASN A 8 39.48 8.35 20.73
N ASP A 9 39.77 7.22 21.39
CA ASP A 9 39.07 5.96 21.15
C ASP A 9 37.60 6.05 21.57
N ILE A 10 37.32 6.76 22.67
CA ILE A 10 35.96 6.99 23.18
C ILE A 10 35.16 7.87 22.22
N VAL A 11 35.79 8.91 21.65
CA VAL A 11 35.14 9.79 20.67
C VAL A 11 34.79 9.02 19.40
N GLU A 12 35.72 8.24 18.85
CA GLU A 12 35.49 7.44 17.65
C GLU A 12 34.40 6.37 17.85
N ILE A 13 34.37 5.72 19.02
CA ILE A 13 33.31 4.75 19.37
C ILE A 13 31.95 5.45 19.46
N ASN A 14 31.87 6.62 20.07
CA ASN A 14 30.62 7.37 20.20
C ASN A 14 30.10 7.85 18.84
N GLU A 15 30.99 8.29 17.94
CA GLU A 15 30.60 8.68 16.57
C GLU A 15 30.08 7.48 15.77
N LYS A 16 30.76 6.33 15.83
CA LYS A 16 30.29 5.10 15.17
C LYS A 16 28.95 4.64 15.71
N LEU A 17 28.78 4.62 17.03
CA LEU A 17 27.53 4.23 17.68
C LEU A 17 26.38 5.18 17.30
N PHE A 18 26.66 6.48 17.24
CA PHE A 18 25.67 7.47 16.81
C PHE A 18 25.22 7.24 15.36
N VAL A 19 26.16 6.99 14.44
CA VAL A 19 25.85 6.70 13.04
C VAL A 19 25.04 5.41 12.90
N GLU A 20 25.42 4.34 13.60
CA GLU A 20 24.67 3.07 13.57
C GLU A 20 23.25 3.23 14.10
N VAL A 21 23.08 3.91 15.24
CA VAL A 21 21.76 4.20 15.80
C VAL A 21 20.94 5.05 14.84
N LEU A 22 21.54 6.04 14.19
CA LEU A 22 20.86 6.89 13.21
C LEU A 22 20.40 6.07 11.99
N VAL A 23 21.24 5.17 11.47
CA VAL A 23 20.88 4.29 10.34
C VAL A 23 19.71 3.38 10.70
N VAL A 24 19.76 2.72 11.87
CA VAL A 24 18.67 1.87 12.35
C VAL A 24 17.38 2.68 12.55
N PHE A 25 17.48 3.88 13.09
CA PHE A 25 16.34 4.78 13.29
C PHE A 25 15.69 5.20 11.97
N VAL A 26 16.49 5.60 10.98
CA VAL A 26 15.99 5.95 9.63
C VAL A 26 15.34 4.74 8.96
N LEU A 27 15.95 3.55 9.03
CA LEU A 27 15.38 2.33 8.47
C LEU A 27 14.05 1.95 9.11
N THR A 28 13.97 2.02 10.44
CA THR A 28 12.75 1.65 11.17
C THR A 28 11.61 2.63 10.89
N ILE A 29 11.88 3.94 10.81
CA ILE A 29 10.89 4.94 10.38
C ILE A 29 10.46 4.71 8.92
N GLY A 30 11.41 4.41 8.02
CA GLY A 30 11.10 4.12 6.62
C GLY A 30 10.20 2.90 6.46
N LEU A 31 10.48 1.82 7.21
CA LEU A 31 9.66 0.60 7.18
C LEU A 31 8.27 0.82 7.77
N THR A 32 8.13 1.57 8.87
CA THR A 32 6.81 1.83 9.47
C THR A 32 5.96 2.76 8.60
N ALA A 33 6.55 3.74 7.94
CA ALA A 33 5.85 4.59 6.97
C ALA A 33 5.37 3.80 5.74
N ALA A 34 6.16 2.82 5.27
CA ALA A 34 5.75 1.92 4.18
C ALA A 34 4.62 0.96 4.61
N ALA A 35 4.63 0.50 5.86
CA ALA A 35 3.59 -0.38 6.39
C ALA A 35 2.22 0.30 6.53
N SER A 36 2.17 1.62 6.71
CA SER A 36 0.91 2.38 6.76
C SER A 36 0.23 2.62 5.40
N ALA A 37 0.80 2.15 4.29
CA ALA A 37 0.17 2.20 2.97
C ALA A 37 -0.83 1.05 2.72
N GLN A 38 -1.26 0.35 3.77
CA GLN A 38 -2.39 -0.56 3.70
C GLN A 38 -3.66 0.27 3.50
N SER A 39 -4.09 0.38 2.24
CA SER A 39 -5.30 1.06 1.84
C SER A 39 -6.51 0.42 2.53
N THR A 40 -6.92 0.96 3.68
CA THR A 40 -8.34 0.87 4.04
C THR A 40 -9.09 1.59 2.93
N ALA A 41 -9.92 0.86 2.17
CA ALA A 41 -10.69 1.43 1.07
C ALA A 41 -11.33 2.75 1.54
N GLY A 42 -10.96 3.86 0.90
CA GLY A 42 -11.41 5.19 1.27
C GLY A 42 -12.87 5.41 0.88
N ALA A 43 -13.34 6.66 0.83
CA ALA A 43 -14.52 6.93 0.03
C ALA A 43 -14.13 6.81 -1.46
N PRO A 44 -14.99 6.23 -2.33
CA PRO A 44 -14.69 6.16 -3.75
C PRO A 44 -14.53 7.57 -4.33
N VAL A 45 -13.45 7.78 -5.09
CA VAL A 45 -13.11 9.08 -5.69
C VAL A 45 -13.94 9.35 -6.95
N GLY A 46 -14.38 8.30 -7.63
CA GLY A 46 -15.31 8.38 -8.75
C GLY A 46 -16.41 7.32 -8.68
N GLY A 47 -17.05 7.05 -9.81
CA GLY A 47 -18.15 6.10 -9.90
C GLY A 47 -18.10 5.23 -11.14
N CYS A 48 -19.20 4.54 -11.39
CA CYS A 48 -19.33 3.58 -12.47
C CYS A 48 -20.15 4.12 -13.64
N PRO A 49 -19.90 3.65 -14.89
CA PRO A 49 -20.47 4.24 -16.09
C PRO A 49 -22.00 4.28 -16.16
N CYS A 50 -22.69 3.29 -15.59
CA CYS A 50 -24.15 3.21 -15.54
C CYS A 50 -24.61 2.25 -14.44
N ASP A 51 -25.92 2.23 -14.14
CA ASP A 51 -26.55 1.45 -13.06
C ASP A 51 -26.32 -0.06 -13.13
N GLN A 52 -25.86 -0.58 -14.28
CA GLN A 52 -25.53 -2.00 -14.46
C GLN A 52 -24.17 -2.37 -13.87
N TRP A 53 -23.34 -1.38 -13.55
CA TRP A 53 -22.04 -1.56 -12.92
C TRP A 53 -22.17 -1.35 -11.41
N MET A 54 -21.59 -2.26 -10.66
CA MET A 54 -21.57 -2.22 -9.20
C MET A 54 -20.21 -1.76 -8.73
N LEU A 55 -20.19 -0.80 -7.82
CA LEU A 55 -18.96 -0.39 -7.14
C LEU A 55 -18.61 -1.44 -6.07
N THR A 56 -17.40 -1.97 -6.11
CA THR A 56 -16.92 -3.00 -5.18
C THR A 56 -15.50 -2.70 -4.69
N THR A 57 -15.14 -3.19 -3.50
CA THR A 57 -13.78 -3.03 -2.97
C THR A 57 -12.83 -4.04 -3.60
N ILE A 58 -11.55 -3.69 -3.72
CA ILE A 58 -10.52 -4.62 -4.20
C ILE A 58 -10.32 -5.83 -3.30
N MET A 59 -10.44 -5.63 -1.99
CA MET A 59 -10.17 -6.71 -1.02
C MET A 59 -11.23 -7.81 -1.05
N ASP A 60 -12.47 -7.49 -1.43
CA ASP A 60 -13.53 -8.49 -1.60
C ASP A 60 -13.31 -9.37 -2.85
N MET A 61 -12.35 -9.02 -3.71
CA MET A 61 -12.09 -9.72 -4.97
C MET A 61 -11.12 -10.90 -4.84
N GLU A 62 -10.23 -10.90 -3.83
CA GLU A 62 -9.24 -11.96 -3.66
C GLU A 62 -9.85 -13.32 -3.24
N GLN A 63 -11.13 -13.34 -2.84
CA GLN A 63 -11.76 -14.51 -2.23
C GLN A 63 -12.62 -15.37 -3.16
N HIS A 64 -12.69 -15.05 -4.46
CA HIS A 64 -13.63 -15.74 -5.36
C HIS A 64 -12.96 -16.34 -6.60
N MET A 65 -13.26 -17.60 -6.91
CA MET A 65 -12.81 -18.32 -8.12
C MET A 65 -13.60 -17.88 -9.38
N HIS A 66 -13.64 -16.58 -9.65
CA HIS A 66 -14.30 -16.04 -10.83
C HIS A 66 -13.27 -15.75 -11.93
N HIS A 67 -13.73 -15.62 -13.17
CA HIS A 67 -12.88 -15.15 -14.27
C HIS A 67 -13.05 -13.65 -14.45
N HIS A 68 -11.95 -12.93 -14.21
CA HIS A 68 -11.87 -11.48 -14.29
C HIS A 68 -11.48 -11.08 -15.71
N ILE A 69 -12.25 -10.20 -16.34
CA ILE A 69 -11.94 -9.61 -17.65
C ILE A 69 -11.78 -8.10 -17.45
N GLY A 70 -10.60 -7.54 -17.72
CA GLY A 70 -10.35 -6.09 -17.59
C GLY A 70 -9.32 -5.75 -16.52
N ASP A 71 -9.48 -4.58 -15.89
CA ASP A 71 -8.53 -4.05 -14.91
C ASP A 71 -8.78 -4.70 -13.54
N ASP A 72 -7.84 -5.53 -13.09
CA ASP A 72 -7.86 -6.18 -11.77
C ASP A 72 -7.01 -5.45 -10.73
N ILE A 73 -6.71 -4.18 -11.01
CA ILE A 73 -5.94 -3.30 -10.14
C ILE A 73 -6.67 -1.98 -9.97
N ASP A 74 -6.51 -1.38 -8.80
CA ASP A 74 -6.95 -0.03 -8.53
C ASP A 74 -5.84 0.91 -8.98
N GLN A 75 -6.15 1.69 -10.01
CA GLN A 75 -5.17 2.59 -10.61
C GLN A 75 -5.18 3.98 -9.96
N ASN A 76 -6.19 4.33 -9.14
CA ASN A 76 -6.27 5.62 -8.47
C ASN A 76 -5.92 5.54 -6.97
N GLY A 77 -5.81 4.34 -6.41
CA GLY A 77 -5.39 4.07 -5.04
C GLY A 77 -6.48 4.28 -3.98
N ASP A 78 -7.75 4.41 -4.37
CA ASP A 78 -8.88 4.61 -3.45
C ASP A 78 -9.47 3.32 -2.86
N GLY A 79 -9.08 2.15 -3.40
CA GLY A 79 -9.50 0.82 -2.98
C GLY A 79 -10.77 0.31 -3.65
N TRP A 80 -11.30 1.00 -4.66
CA TRP A 80 -12.57 0.68 -5.33
C TRP A 80 -12.42 0.44 -6.83
N VAL A 81 -13.27 -0.45 -7.34
CA VAL A 81 -13.40 -0.73 -8.78
C VAL A 81 -14.87 -0.90 -9.16
N CYS A 82 -15.15 -0.83 -10.45
CA CYS A 82 -16.46 -1.09 -11.01
C CYS A 82 -16.52 -2.50 -11.61
N MET A 83 -17.51 -3.28 -11.17
CA MET A 83 -17.75 -4.64 -11.59
C MET A 83 -19.05 -4.74 -12.39
N TYR A 84 -18.99 -5.40 -13.54
CA TYR A 84 -20.17 -5.80 -14.32
C TYR A 84 -20.26 -7.32 -14.42
N MET A 85 -21.40 -7.90 -14.05
CA MET A 85 -21.64 -9.34 -14.17
C MET A 85 -22.02 -9.70 -15.61
N ALA A 86 -21.07 -10.22 -16.39
CA ALA A 86 -21.33 -10.69 -17.75
C ALA A 86 -22.05 -12.05 -17.75
N THR A 87 -21.70 -12.93 -16.82
CA THR A 87 -22.38 -14.21 -16.56
C THR A 87 -22.37 -14.50 -15.05
N SER A 88 -22.82 -15.69 -14.63
CA SER A 88 -22.72 -16.12 -13.23
C SER A 88 -21.29 -16.40 -12.74
N VAL A 89 -20.31 -16.45 -13.64
CA VAL A 89 -18.90 -16.79 -13.32
C VAL A 89 -17.89 -15.84 -13.95
N ASN A 90 -18.31 -15.03 -14.93
CA ASN A 90 -17.47 -14.05 -15.59
C ASN A 90 -17.93 -12.65 -15.20
N HIS A 91 -16.99 -11.86 -14.70
CA HIS A 91 -17.22 -10.46 -14.40
C HIS A 91 -16.18 -9.60 -15.10
N VAL A 92 -16.60 -8.39 -15.46
CA VAL A 92 -15.77 -7.38 -16.11
C VAL A 92 -15.43 -6.32 -15.09
N HIS A 93 -14.15 -6.05 -14.92
CA HIS A 93 -13.65 -5.04 -13.99
C HIS A 93 -13.09 -3.85 -14.75
N ILE A 94 -13.48 -2.65 -14.34
CA ILE A 94 -12.90 -1.39 -14.82
C ILE A 94 -12.64 -0.49 -13.62
N ASN A 95 -11.71 0.45 -13.81
CA ASN A 95 -11.41 1.45 -12.81
C ASN A 95 -12.61 2.40 -12.55
N ASN A 96 -12.80 2.83 -11.30
CA ASN A 96 -13.90 3.70 -10.87
C ASN A 96 -13.63 5.21 -11.10
N ILE A 97 -12.77 5.55 -12.06
CA ILE A 97 -12.37 6.95 -12.34
C ILE A 97 -13.41 7.74 -13.16
N VAL A 98 -14.60 7.18 -13.39
CA VAL A 98 -15.64 7.90 -14.13
C VAL A 98 -16.14 9.05 -13.25
N PRO A 99 -16.07 10.31 -13.71
CA PRO A 99 -16.62 11.43 -12.98
C PRO A 99 -18.13 11.25 -12.82
N ILE A 100 -18.62 11.24 -11.58
CA ILE A 100 -20.05 11.22 -11.30
C ILE A 100 -20.55 12.65 -11.37
N ASN A 101 -21.37 12.96 -12.38
CA ASN A 101 -22.08 14.24 -12.48
C ASN A 101 -23.40 14.19 -11.72
#